data_AF-A0A2V2YVA2-F1
#
_entry.id   AF-A0A2V2YVA2-F1
#
_cell.length_a   1.000
_cell.length_b   1.000
_cell.length_c   1.000
_cell.angle_alpha   90.00
_cell.angle_beta   90.00
_cell.angle_gamma   90.00
#
_symmetry.space_group_name_H-M   'P 1'
#
loop_
_entity.id
_entity.type
_entity.pdbx_description
1 polymer ?
#
loop_
_entity_poly.entity_id
_entity_poly.type
_entity_poly.pdbx_seq_one_letter_code
_entity_poly.pdbx_strand_id
1 'polypeptide(L)'
;MSFAAQTKKELTMIETDACCEKAELSALIRMNGSVSLSNRKVILDISTENAAIARRIYSLIKKKFDVHTELLVQKKMRLKKNNVYIVRIPTKVQEILKQLSIVSDGFLFQQGIDKEIIKKSCCKRSYLRGAFLAGGSVNNPEGSSYHLEIASMYEEHCQALADLANKFELNARCIERKKGFIFYIKEGEKIIELLNIIGAHQALFKFEDVRIMRDMRNSVNRIVNCETANLNKTIGAAVRQIDNIKLLQKELGLDQLPDKLREVAEIRLMHPDMNLTEVGELLKGKVSKSGVNHRLRKIDELAEKIRNG
;
A
#
# COMPACT_ATOMS: atom_id res chain seq x y z
N MET A 1 2.59 6.03 -17.76
CA MET A 1 1.83 4.75 -17.69
C MET A 1 1.66 4.40 -16.22
N SER A 2 0.44 4.14 -15.72
CA SER A 2 0.20 3.90 -14.30
C SER A 2 0.91 2.63 -13.80
N PHE A 3 1.15 2.53 -12.49
CA PHE A 3 1.77 1.35 -11.86
C PHE A 3 0.99 0.07 -12.23
N ALA A 4 -0.34 0.06 -12.06
CA ALA A 4 -1.21 -1.03 -12.49
C ALA A 4 -1.06 -1.43 -13.97
N ALA A 5 -0.91 -0.46 -14.89
CA ALA A 5 -0.73 -0.76 -16.31
C ALA A 5 0.63 -1.41 -16.60
N GLN A 6 1.68 -1.03 -15.87
CA GLN A 6 3.00 -1.67 -15.96
C GLN A 6 2.94 -3.11 -15.43
N THR A 7 2.32 -3.32 -14.25
CA THR A 7 2.10 -4.65 -13.66
C THR A 7 1.35 -5.56 -14.64
N LYS A 8 0.26 -5.07 -15.25
CA LYS A 8 -0.49 -5.86 -16.25
C LYS A 8 0.35 -6.19 -17.48
N LYS A 9 1.18 -5.27 -17.97
CA LYS A 9 2.06 -5.51 -19.12
C LYS A 9 3.08 -6.63 -18.81
N GLU A 10 3.68 -6.61 -17.63
CA GLU A 10 4.59 -7.67 -17.17
C GLU A 10 3.91 -9.04 -17.18
N LEU A 11 2.72 -9.14 -16.57
CA LEU A 11 1.97 -10.39 -16.45
C LEU A 11 1.61 -11.02 -17.80
N THR A 12 1.41 -10.22 -18.85
CA THR A 12 1.09 -10.75 -20.21
C THR A 12 2.25 -11.49 -20.86
N MET A 13 3.48 -11.35 -20.36
CA MET A 13 4.67 -12.00 -20.91
C MET A 13 5.00 -13.34 -20.23
N ILE A 14 4.23 -13.75 -19.21
CA ILE A 14 4.49 -14.98 -18.46
C ILE A 14 4.07 -16.19 -19.29
N GLU A 15 5.00 -17.10 -19.51
CA GLU A 15 4.73 -18.42 -20.09
C GLU A 15 4.38 -19.41 -18.99
N THR A 16 3.35 -20.24 -19.24
CA THR A 16 2.89 -21.22 -18.26
C THR A 16 2.39 -22.49 -18.95
N ASP A 17 2.26 -23.56 -18.18
CA ASP A 17 1.71 -24.84 -18.65
C ASP A 17 0.29 -24.72 -19.22
N ALA A 18 -0.10 -25.70 -20.04
CA ALA A 18 -1.41 -25.72 -20.67
C ALA A 18 -2.60 -25.62 -19.68
N CYS A 19 -2.48 -26.20 -18.48
CA CYS A 19 -3.53 -26.11 -17.46
C CYS A 19 -3.65 -24.70 -16.86
N CYS A 20 -2.53 -24.01 -16.66
CA CYS A 20 -2.45 -22.65 -16.14
C CYS A 20 -3.01 -21.62 -17.13
N GLU A 21 -2.64 -21.76 -18.40
CA GLU A 21 -3.19 -20.96 -19.49
C GLU A 21 -4.72 -21.08 -19.59
N LYS A 22 -5.26 -22.28 -19.34
CA LYS A 22 -6.71 -22.53 -19.35
C LYS A 22 -7.40 -21.79 -18.21
N ALA A 23 -6.81 -21.81 -17.02
CA ALA A 23 -7.32 -21.09 -15.85
C ALA A 23 -7.25 -19.56 -16.02
N GLU A 24 -6.14 -19.05 -16.55
CA GLU A 24 -5.97 -17.63 -16.87
C GLU A 24 -7.01 -17.16 -17.90
N LEU A 25 -7.19 -17.93 -18.98
CA LEU A 25 -8.16 -17.61 -20.03
C LEU A 25 -9.60 -17.69 -19.52
N SER A 26 -9.92 -18.66 -18.66
CA SER A 26 -11.25 -18.78 -18.02
C SER A 26 -11.59 -17.50 -17.25
N ALA A 27 -10.69 -16.99 -16.40
CA ALA A 27 -10.89 -15.75 -15.67
C ALA A 27 -11.05 -14.52 -16.59
N LEU A 28 -10.21 -14.41 -17.62
CA LEU A 28 -10.26 -13.31 -18.59
C LEU A 28 -11.61 -13.25 -19.33
N ILE A 29 -12.08 -14.38 -19.84
CA ILE A 29 -13.35 -14.47 -20.57
C ILE A 29 -14.53 -14.29 -19.61
N ARG A 30 -14.46 -14.86 -18.40
CA ARG A 30 -15.51 -14.73 -17.39
C ARG A 30 -15.79 -13.28 -17.01
N MET A 31 -14.75 -12.45 -16.95
CA MET A 31 -14.85 -11.07 -16.48
C MET A 31 -15.06 -10.04 -17.60
N ASN A 32 -14.41 -10.24 -18.74
CA ASN A 32 -14.42 -9.26 -19.85
C ASN A 32 -15.16 -9.76 -21.11
N GLY A 33 -15.65 -11.00 -21.09
CA GLY A 33 -16.40 -11.60 -22.19
C GLY A 33 -17.86 -11.16 -22.18
N SER A 34 -18.38 -10.84 -23.36
CA SER A 34 -19.79 -10.61 -23.63
C SER A 34 -20.25 -11.55 -24.73
N VAL A 35 -21.32 -12.29 -24.46
CA VAL A 35 -21.96 -13.18 -25.44
C VAL A 35 -23.13 -12.44 -26.08
N SER A 36 -23.15 -12.41 -27.42
CA SER A 36 -24.25 -11.83 -28.19
C SER A 36 -24.78 -12.82 -29.21
N LEU A 37 -26.05 -12.67 -29.58
CA LEU A 37 -26.69 -13.45 -30.64
C LEU A 37 -26.87 -12.56 -31.87
N SER A 38 -26.22 -12.91 -32.97
CA SER A 38 -26.35 -12.19 -34.25
C SER A 38 -26.61 -13.20 -35.37
N ASN A 39 -27.65 -12.99 -36.17
CA ASN A 39 -28.01 -13.88 -37.28
C ASN A 39 -28.09 -15.37 -36.88
N ARG A 40 -28.67 -15.66 -35.71
CA ARG A 40 -28.74 -17.01 -35.10
C ARG A 40 -27.39 -17.65 -34.74
N LYS A 41 -26.28 -16.90 -34.82
CA LYS A 41 -24.95 -17.33 -34.38
C LYS A 41 -24.59 -16.66 -33.05
N VAL A 42 -24.05 -17.45 -32.14
CA VAL A 42 -23.53 -16.97 -30.85
C VAL A 42 -22.12 -16.44 -31.08
N ILE A 43 -21.88 -15.18 -30.74
CA ILE A 43 -20.59 -14.49 -30.86
C ILE A 43 -20.09 -14.15 -29.46
N LEU A 44 -18.80 -14.41 -29.21
CA LEU A 44 -18.12 -14.01 -27.98
C LEU A 44 -17.15 -12.87 -28.28
N ASP A 45 -17.37 -11.74 -27.64
CA ASP A 45 -16.47 -10.59 -27.67
C ASP A 45 -15.78 -10.43 -26.32
N ILE A 46 -14.45 -10.36 -26.32
CA ILE A 46 -13.66 -10.13 -25.10
C ILE A 46 -13.00 -8.77 -25.23
N SER A 47 -13.44 -7.83 -24.40
CA SER A 47 -13.01 -6.43 -24.52
C SER A 47 -11.95 -6.04 -23.48
N THR A 48 -11.00 -5.21 -23.88
CA THR A 48 -9.99 -4.65 -22.97
C THR A 48 -9.43 -3.33 -23.50
N GLU A 49 -9.06 -2.43 -22.60
CA GLU A 49 -8.38 -1.17 -22.96
C GLU A 49 -6.86 -1.37 -23.13
N ASN A 50 -6.32 -2.55 -22.81
CA ASN A 50 -4.89 -2.83 -22.88
C ASN A 50 -4.55 -3.76 -24.06
N ALA A 51 -3.79 -3.24 -25.02
CA ALA A 51 -3.35 -3.97 -26.22
C ALA A 51 -2.53 -5.23 -25.90
N ALA A 52 -1.75 -5.25 -24.82
CA ALA A 52 -0.97 -6.42 -24.44
C ALA A 52 -1.88 -7.56 -23.96
N ILE A 53 -2.94 -7.23 -23.22
CA ILE A 53 -3.93 -8.21 -22.75
C ILE A 53 -4.72 -8.77 -23.94
N ALA A 54 -5.13 -7.92 -24.88
CA ALA A 54 -5.81 -8.38 -26.09
C ALA A 54 -4.96 -9.36 -26.90
N ARG A 55 -3.67 -9.06 -27.10
CA ARG A 55 -2.72 -9.98 -27.77
C ARG A 55 -2.53 -11.28 -26.99
N ARG A 56 -2.46 -11.22 -25.66
CA ARG A 56 -2.37 -12.42 -24.81
C ARG A 56 -3.60 -13.30 -24.97
N ILE A 57 -4.81 -12.73 -24.87
CA ILE A 57 -6.08 -13.45 -25.08
C ILE A 57 -6.12 -14.10 -26.47
N TYR A 58 -5.82 -13.33 -27.52
CA TYR A 58 -5.79 -13.84 -28.89
C TYR A 58 -4.84 -15.04 -29.04
N SER A 59 -3.62 -14.92 -28.48
CA SER A 59 -2.61 -15.98 -28.55
C SER A 59 -3.04 -17.23 -27.78
N LEU A 60 -3.62 -17.07 -26.59
CA LEU A 60 -4.13 -18.18 -25.78
C LEU A 60 -5.29 -18.91 -26.48
N ILE A 61 -6.20 -18.17 -27.11
CA ILE A 61 -7.31 -18.76 -27.88
C ILE A 61 -6.75 -19.56 -29.05
N LYS A 62 -5.91 -18.96 -29.89
CA LYS A 62 -5.34 -19.63 -31.08
C LYS A 62 -4.52 -20.87 -30.70
N LYS A 63 -3.84 -20.85 -29.56
CA LYS A 63 -3.05 -22.00 -29.07
C LYS A 63 -3.92 -23.16 -28.57
N LYS A 64 -5.09 -22.89 -27.99
CA LYS A 64 -5.94 -23.91 -27.35
C LYS A 64 -7.11 -24.37 -28.20
N PHE A 65 -7.60 -23.49 -29.06
CA PHE A 65 -8.81 -23.70 -29.83
C PHE A 65 -8.51 -23.45 -31.30
N ASP A 66 -8.83 -24.42 -32.14
CA ASP A 66 -8.81 -24.26 -33.58
C ASP A 66 -10.07 -23.53 -34.04
N VAL A 67 -10.07 -22.21 -33.87
CA VAL A 67 -11.17 -21.29 -34.18
C VAL A 67 -10.68 -20.02 -34.84
N HIS A 68 -11.45 -19.54 -35.81
CA HIS A 68 -11.26 -18.21 -36.37
C HIS A 68 -11.46 -17.17 -35.27
N THR A 69 -10.47 -16.30 -35.10
CA THR A 69 -10.47 -15.25 -34.06
C THR A 69 -10.10 -13.94 -34.72
N GLU A 70 -10.88 -12.89 -34.46
CA GLU A 70 -10.70 -11.56 -35.01
C GLU A 70 -10.22 -10.60 -33.91
N LEU A 71 -9.31 -9.68 -34.26
CA LEU A 71 -8.89 -8.60 -33.36
C LEU A 71 -9.37 -7.27 -33.93
N LEU A 72 -10.38 -6.70 -33.28
CA LEU A 72 -10.99 -5.42 -33.67
C LEU A 72 -10.48 -4.31 -32.75
N VAL A 73 -10.35 -3.10 -33.29
CA VAL A 73 -10.01 -1.90 -32.53
C VAL A 73 -11.12 -0.87 -32.71
N GLN A 74 -11.70 -0.42 -31.61
CA GLN A 74 -12.73 0.62 -31.60
C GLN A 74 -12.25 1.81 -30.78
N LYS A 75 -12.51 3.03 -31.26
CA LYS A 75 -12.26 4.26 -30.48
C LYS A 75 -13.50 4.60 -29.67
N LYS A 76 -13.34 4.82 -28.36
CA LYS A 76 -14.44 5.39 -27.55
C LYS A 76 -14.77 6.80 -28.04
N MET A 77 -16.08 7.06 -28.19
CA MET A 77 -16.60 8.36 -28.66
C MET A 77 -16.56 9.48 -27.59
N ARG A 78 -16.23 9.18 -26.32
CA ARG A 78 -16.23 10.15 -25.20
C ARG A 78 -14.83 10.71 -24.88
N LEU A 79 -14.78 11.77 -24.04
CA LEU A 79 -13.65 12.65 -23.66
C LEU A 79 -12.27 12.02 -23.36
N LYS A 80 -12.14 10.70 -23.22
CA LYS A 80 -10.86 9.99 -23.23
C LYS A 80 -10.86 9.04 -24.42
N LYS A 81 -10.22 9.46 -25.51
CA LYS A 81 -10.06 8.75 -26.80
C LYS A 81 -9.19 7.49 -26.65
N ASN A 82 -9.55 6.60 -25.74
CA ASN A 82 -8.84 5.35 -25.52
C ASN A 82 -9.34 4.32 -26.54
N ASN A 83 -8.40 3.56 -27.12
CA ASN A 83 -8.71 2.40 -27.93
C ASN A 83 -9.26 1.29 -27.02
N VAL A 84 -10.34 0.67 -27.45
CA VAL A 84 -10.85 -0.59 -26.92
C VAL A 84 -10.50 -1.67 -27.93
N TYR A 85 -9.78 -2.67 -27.47
CA TYR A 85 -9.41 -3.85 -28.23
C TYR A 85 -10.43 -4.94 -27.94
N ILE A 86 -10.97 -5.55 -28.99
CA ILE A 86 -11.99 -6.59 -28.89
C ILE A 86 -11.45 -7.84 -29.59
N VAL A 87 -11.29 -8.92 -28.83
CA VAL A 87 -11.02 -10.24 -29.40
C VAL A 87 -12.36 -10.93 -29.62
N ARG A 88 -12.72 -11.11 -30.89
CA ARG A 88 -14.02 -11.63 -31.32
C ARG A 88 -13.87 -13.08 -31.81
N ILE A 89 -14.75 -13.94 -31.29
CA ILE A 89 -14.88 -15.33 -31.70
C ILE A 89 -16.30 -15.55 -32.24
N PRO A 90 -16.49 -15.74 -33.55
CA PRO A 90 -17.81 -15.87 -34.17
C PRO A 90 -18.37 -17.30 -34.20
N THR A 91 -17.56 -18.32 -33.86
CA THR A 91 -17.94 -19.74 -33.97
C THR A 91 -17.47 -20.55 -32.76
N LYS A 92 -18.07 -21.73 -32.53
CA LYS A 92 -17.75 -22.65 -31.42
C LYS A 92 -17.78 -22.02 -30.01
N VAL A 93 -18.51 -20.92 -29.81
CA VAL A 93 -18.55 -20.20 -28.52
C VAL A 93 -19.03 -21.09 -27.38
N GLN A 94 -20.09 -21.88 -27.59
CA GLN A 94 -20.61 -22.79 -26.56
C GLN A 94 -19.58 -23.83 -26.13
N GLU A 95 -18.83 -24.39 -27.09
CA GLU A 95 -17.76 -25.35 -26.82
C GLU A 95 -16.64 -24.71 -25.99
N ILE A 96 -16.18 -23.51 -26.37
CA ILE A 96 -15.13 -22.79 -25.66
C ILE A 96 -15.56 -22.48 -24.23
N LEU A 97 -16.76 -21.93 -24.03
CA LEU A 97 -17.25 -21.58 -22.71
C LEU A 97 -17.45 -22.82 -21.82
N LYS A 98 -17.90 -23.94 -22.38
CA LYS A 98 -18.01 -25.22 -21.67
C LYS A 98 -16.63 -25.77 -21.31
N GLN A 99 -15.67 -25.76 -22.24
CA GLN A 99 -14.31 -26.23 -21.96
C GLN A 99 -13.63 -25.39 -20.88
N LEU A 100 -13.89 -24.08 -20.82
CA LEU A 100 -13.37 -23.17 -19.79
C LEU A 100 -14.18 -23.19 -18.48
N SER A 101 -15.17 -24.08 -18.35
CA SER A 101 -16.09 -24.21 -17.21
C SER A 101 -16.78 -22.89 -16.82
N ILE A 102 -17.03 -22.01 -17.79
CA ILE A 102 -17.74 -20.75 -17.57
C ILE A 102 -19.26 -20.99 -17.57
N VAL A 103 -19.70 -21.91 -18.41
CA VAL A 103 -21.09 -22.36 -18.50
C VAL A 103 -21.18 -23.85 -18.18
N SER A 104 -22.27 -24.26 -17.56
CA SER A 104 -22.64 -25.67 -17.35
C SER A 104 -23.47 -26.20 -18.53
N ASP A 105 -23.93 -27.45 -18.42
CA ASP A 105 -24.90 -28.01 -19.35
C ASP A 105 -26.15 -27.12 -19.44
N GLY A 106 -26.70 -26.99 -20.65
CA GLY A 106 -27.79 -26.06 -20.95
C GLY A 106 -27.38 -24.59 -21.12
N PHE A 107 -26.07 -24.27 -21.19
CA PHE A 107 -25.55 -22.92 -21.39
C PHE A 107 -25.86 -21.93 -20.25
N LEU A 108 -26.02 -22.46 -19.03
CA LEU A 108 -26.20 -21.66 -17.82
C LEU A 108 -24.83 -21.20 -17.29
N PHE A 109 -24.69 -19.92 -16.97
CA PHE A 109 -23.46 -19.40 -16.39
C PHE A 109 -23.27 -19.93 -14.97
N GLN A 110 -22.09 -20.48 -14.67
CA GLN A 110 -21.75 -20.89 -13.31
C GLN A 110 -21.75 -19.68 -12.38
N GLN A 111 -22.13 -19.80 -11.11
CA GLN A 111 -22.13 -18.64 -10.21
C GLN A 111 -20.71 -18.27 -9.73
N GLY A 112 -19.89 -19.26 -9.39
CA GLY A 112 -18.53 -19.08 -8.87
C GLY A 112 -17.42 -19.50 -9.84
N ILE A 113 -16.31 -19.97 -9.26
CA ILE A 113 -15.15 -20.51 -9.99
C ILE A 113 -15.20 -22.03 -9.91
N ASP A 114 -15.23 -22.69 -11.08
CA ASP A 114 -15.28 -24.14 -11.17
C ASP A 114 -14.03 -24.81 -10.58
N LYS A 115 -14.23 -25.84 -9.74
CA LYS A 115 -13.15 -26.51 -9.01
C LYS A 115 -12.14 -27.20 -9.92
N GLU A 116 -12.54 -27.67 -11.10
CA GLU A 116 -11.62 -28.33 -12.04
C GLU A 116 -10.68 -27.31 -12.69
N ILE A 117 -11.13 -26.07 -12.90
CA ILE A 117 -10.27 -24.99 -13.41
C ILE A 117 -9.18 -24.63 -12.41
N ILE A 118 -9.47 -24.65 -11.11
CA ILE A 118 -8.55 -24.25 -10.02
C ILE A 118 -8.04 -25.43 -9.18
N LYS A 119 -8.03 -26.63 -9.77
CA LYS A 119 -7.65 -27.88 -9.08
C LYS A 119 -6.23 -27.81 -8.50
N LYS A 120 -5.23 -27.50 -9.34
CA LYS A 120 -3.82 -27.41 -8.95
C LYS A 120 -3.47 -26.02 -8.39
N SER A 121 -2.47 -25.95 -7.52
CA SER A 121 -1.98 -24.66 -6.97
C SER A 121 -1.52 -23.69 -8.08
N CYS A 122 -0.83 -24.18 -9.11
CA CYS A 122 -0.45 -23.37 -10.26
C CYS A 122 -1.66 -22.79 -11.05
N CYS A 123 -2.76 -23.53 -11.13
CA CYS A 123 -4.00 -23.06 -11.74
C CYS A 123 -4.68 -21.98 -10.91
N LYS A 124 -4.69 -22.11 -9.57
CA LYS A 124 -5.20 -21.08 -8.65
C LYS A 124 -4.47 -19.75 -8.87
N ARG A 125 -3.14 -19.79 -8.91
CA ARG A 125 -2.27 -18.64 -9.23
C ARG A 125 -2.61 -18.01 -10.58
N SER A 126 -2.77 -18.85 -11.60
CA SER A 126 -3.05 -18.40 -12.97
C SER A 126 -4.45 -17.82 -13.13
N TYR A 127 -5.45 -18.34 -12.41
CA TYR A 127 -6.80 -17.76 -12.38
C TYR A 127 -6.77 -16.36 -11.73
N LEU A 128 -6.09 -16.20 -10.59
CA LEU A 128 -5.90 -14.89 -9.94
C LEU A 128 -5.16 -13.91 -10.87
N ARG A 129 -4.12 -14.37 -11.60
CA ARG A 129 -3.44 -13.57 -12.63
C ARG A 129 -4.42 -13.12 -13.71
N GLY A 130 -5.23 -14.03 -14.26
CA GLY A 130 -6.24 -13.71 -15.27
C GLY A 130 -7.28 -12.72 -14.77
N ALA A 131 -7.72 -12.88 -13.52
CA ALA A 131 -8.67 -11.96 -12.89
C ALA A 131 -8.08 -10.55 -12.70
N PHE A 132 -6.82 -10.47 -12.26
CA PHE A 132 -6.11 -9.20 -12.13
C PHE A 132 -5.89 -8.53 -13.50
N LEU A 133 -5.55 -9.30 -14.55
CA LEU A 133 -5.45 -8.78 -15.91
C LEU A 133 -6.79 -8.19 -16.37
N ALA A 134 -7.88 -8.94 -16.19
CA ALA A 134 -9.23 -8.56 -16.64
C ALA A 134 -9.74 -7.27 -15.96
N GLY A 135 -9.78 -7.26 -14.63
CA GLY A 135 -10.44 -6.22 -13.83
C GLY A 135 -9.60 -5.65 -12.68
N GLY A 136 -8.33 -6.03 -12.57
CA GLY A 136 -7.45 -5.63 -11.48
C GLY A 136 -6.92 -4.21 -11.57
N SER A 137 -6.61 -3.61 -10.42
CA SER A 137 -5.88 -2.36 -10.27
C SER A 137 -5.09 -2.39 -8.97
N VAL A 138 -3.94 -1.74 -8.95
CA VAL A 138 -3.11 -1.58 -7.76
C VAL A 138 -2.60 -0.14 -7.72
N ASN A 139 -2.74 0.48 -6.55
CA ASN A 139 -2.25 1.84 -6.33
C ASN A 139 -0.74 1.90 -6.50
N ASN A 140 -0.23 3.06 -6.90
CA ASN A 140 1.20 3.32 -6.81
C ASN A 140 1.60 3.24 -5.33
N PRO A 141 2.59 2.41 -4.94
CA PRO A 141 3.08 2.32 -3.55
C PRO A 141 3.56 3.66 -2.98
N GLU A 142 3.92 4.63 -3.83
CA GLU A 142 4.27 6.01 -3.42
C GLU A 142 3.08 6.80 -2.87
N GLY A 143 1.85 6.34 -3.13
CA GLY A 143 0.63 6.95 -2.64
C GLY A 143 0.47 6.85 -1.11
N SER A 144 -0.48 7.61 -0.59
CA SER A 144 -0.78 7.67 0.84
C SER A 144 -1.40 6.39 1.40
N SER A 145 -1.97 5.53 0.54
CA SER A 145 -2.65 4.31 0.97
C SER A 145 -2.39 3.14 0.02
N TYR A 146 -2.26 1.96 0.62
CA TYR A 146 -2.17 0.70 -0.07
C TYR A 146 -3.57 0.20 -0.43
N HIS A 147 -3.75 -0.14 -1.70
CA HIS A 147 -5.00 -0.68 -2.19
C HIS A 147 -4.73 -1.46 -3.48
N LEU A 148 -5.18 -2.70 -3.48
CA LEU A 148 -5.31 -3.53 -4.66
C LEU A 148 -6.76 -3.95 -4.76
N GLU A 149 -7.32 -3.88 -5.96
CA GLU A 149 -8.71 -4.28 -6.21
C GLU A 149 -8.84 -5.07 -7.51
N ILE A 150 -9.89 -5.90 -7.59
CA ILE A 150 -10.33 -6.59 -8.80
C ILE A 150 -11.84 -6.41 -8.92
N ALA A 151 -12.27 -5.76 -10.00
CA ALA A 151 -13.69 -5.52 -10.25
C ALA A 151 -14.39 -6.75 -10.85
N SER A 152 -15.58 -7.08 -10.35
CA SER A 152 -16.43 -8.14 -10.87
C SER A 152 -17.89 -7.68 -10.97
N MET A 153 -18.63 -8.20 -11.95
CA MET A 153 -20.04 -7.85 -12.14
C MET A 153 -20.97 -8.60 -11.18
N TYR A 154 -20.56 -9.77 -10.68
CA TYR A 154 -21.39 -10.70 -9.92
C TYR A 154 -20.80 -10.90 -8.52
N GLU A 155 -21.67 -10.95 -7.51
CA GLU A 155 -21.29 -11.10 -6.11
C GLU A 155 -20.61 -12.45 -5.87
N GLU A 156 -21.21 -13.52 -6.39
CA GLU A 156 -20.77 -14.89 -6.17
C GLU A 156 -19.38 -15.12 -6.76
N HIS A 157 -19.08 -14.52 -7.90
CA HIS A 157 -17.75 -14.57 -8.49
C HIS A 157 -16.74 -13.72 -7.70
N CYS A 158 -17.13 -12.55 -7.20
CA CYS A 158 -16.28 -11.73 -6.33
C CYS A 158 -15.94 -12.45 -5.01
N GLN A 159 -16.92 -13.09 -4.39
CA GLN A 159 -16.72 -13.90 -3.20
C GLN A 159 -15.84 -15.12 -3.51
N ALA A 160 -16.06 -15.81 -4.64
CA ALA A 160 -15.21 -16.92 -5.05
C ALA A 160 -13.74 -16.50 -5.30
N LEU A 161 -13.51 -15.27 -5.83
CA LEU A 161 -12.16 -14.70 -5.94
C LEU A 161 -11.54 -14.45 -4.56
N ALA A 162 -12.30 -13.91 -3.60
CA ALA A 162 -11.86 -13.70 -2.23
C ALA A 162 -11.48 -15.02 -1.56
N ASP A 163 -12.34 -16.03 -1.65
CA ASP A 163 -12.10 -17.37 -1.10
C ASP A 163 -10.87 -18.03 -1.75
N LEU A 164 -10.71 -17.88 -3.06
CA LEU A 164 -9.54 -18.38 -3.80
C LEU A 164 -8.24 -17.71 -3.33
N ALA A 165 -8.24 -16.39 -3.18
CA ALA A 165 -7.10 -15.63 -2.68
C ALA A 165 -6.77 -15.99 -1.22
N ASN A 166 -7.79 -16.22 -0.40
CA ASN A 166 -7.62 -16.55 1.01
C ASN A 166 -7.09 -17.98 1.25
N LYS A 167 -7.09 -18.85 0.24
CA LYS A 167 -6.28 -20.09 0.27
C LYS A 167 -4.77 -19.84 0.31
N PHE A 168 -4.34 -18.61 0.03
CA PHE A 168 -2.98 -18.12 0.18
C PHE A 168 -2.86 -17.08 1.31
N GLU A 169 -3.83 -17.03 2.23
CA GLU A 169 -3.79 -16.15 3.42
C GLU A 169 -3.69 -14.65 3.10
N LEU A 170 -4.32 -14.21 2.00
CA LEU A 170 -4.24 -12.84 1.50
C LEU A 170 -5.21 -11.84 2.19
N ASN A 171 -6.02 -12.30 3.14
CA ASN A 171 -7.06 -11.51 3.83
C ASN A 171 -7.92 -10.64 2.89
N ALA A 172 -8.22 -11.19 1.71
CA ALA A 172 -9.00 -10.51 0.71
C ALA A 172 -10.47 -10.47 1.08
N ARG A 173 -11.14 -9.37 0.73
CA ARG A 173 -12.56 -9.15 1.03
C ARG A 173 -13.31 -8.77 -0.25
N CYS A 174 -14.58 -9.09 -0.31
CA CYS A 174 -15.50 -8.61 -1.34
C CYS A 174 -16.43 -7.54 -0.76
N ILE A 175 -16.66 -6.44 -1.49
CA ILE A 175 -17.66 -5.43 -1.16
C ILE A 175 -18.50 -5.05 -2.38
N GLU A 176 -19.74 -4.64 -2.13
CA GLU A 176 -20.60 -4.03 -3.15
C GLU A 176 -20.16 -2.58 -3.45
N ARG A 177 -20.26 -2.18 -4.71
CA ARG A 177 -20.08 -0.81 -5.21
C ARG A 177 -21.17 -0.49 -6.23
N LYS A 178 -21.29 0.79 -6.62
CA LYS A 178 -22.32 1.28 -7.57
C LYS A 178 -22.43 0.54 -8.91
N LYS A 179 -21.42 -0.23 -9.32
CA LYS A 179 -21.34 -0.89 -10.63
C LYS A 179 -20.94 -2.37 -10.53
N GLY A 180 -21.32 -3.03 -9.44
CA GLY A 180 -20.99 -4.43 -9.18
C GLY A 180 -20.19 -4.59 -7.90
N PHE A 181 -19.25 -5.53 -7.88
CA PHE A 181 -18.56 -5.98 -6.68
C PHE A 181 -17.06 -5.83 -6.84
N ILE A 182 -16.38 -5.53 -5.73
CA ILE A 182 -14.94 -5.32 -5.70
C ILE A 182 -14.31 -6.28 -4.69
N PHE A 183 -13.47 -7.16 -5.19
CA PHE A 183 -12.44 -7.83 -4.40
C PHE A 183 -11.37 -6.79 -4.05
N TYR A 184 -10.90 -6.74 -2.81
CA TYR A 184 -9.81 -5.84 -2.44
C TYR A 184 -8.89 -6.37 -1.33
N ILE A 185 -7.67 -5.82 -1.31
CA ILE A 185 -6.63 -6.00 -0.28
C ILE A 185 -6.07 -4.62 0.06
N LYS A 186 -5.96 -4.30 1.36
CA LYS A 186 -5.39 -3.03 1.86
C LYS A 186 -4.05 -3.17 2.55
N GLU A 187 -3.69 -4.37 2.98
CA GLU A 187 -2.43 -4.62 3.68
C GLU A 187 -1.29 -4.70 2.65
N GLY A 188 -0.25 -3.88 2.84
CA GLY A 188 0.87 -3.79 1.88
C GLY A 188 1.58 -5.14 1.70
N GLU A 189 1.80 -5.87 2.79
CA GLU A 189 2.40 -7.21 2.79
C GLU A 189 1.57 -8.20 1.95
N LYS A 190 0.24 -8.19 2.12
CA LYS A 190 -0.66 -9.06 1.36
C LYS A 190 -0.76 -8.67 -0.12
N ILE A 191 -0.58 -7.39 -0.46
CA ILE A 191 -0.45 -6.95 -1.85
C ILE A 191 0.83 -7.51 -2.48
N ILE A 192 1.96 -7.43 -1.78
CA ILE A 192 3.25 -7.99 -2.22
C ILE A 192 3.13 -9.51 -2.42
N GLU A 193 2.53 -10.21 -1.45
CA GLU A 193 2.26 -11.65 -1.56
C GLU A 193 1.40 -11.98 -2.79
N LEU A 194 0.32 -11.23 -3.05
CA LEU A 194 -0.49 -11.44 -4.25
C LEU A 194 0.32 -11.19 -5.54
N LEU A 195 1.11 -10.10 -5.60
CA LEU A 195 1.98 -9.81 -6.76
C LEU A 195 2.96 -10.96 -7.02
N ASN A 196 3.52 -11.57 -5.96
CA ASN A 196 4.37 -12.75 -6.06
C ASN A 196 3.60 -13.96 -6.62
N ILE A 197 2.43 -14.24 -6.04
CA ILE A 197 1.56 -15.37 -6.41
C ILE A 197 1.17 -15.33 -7.87
N ILE A 198 0.87 -14.15 -8.43
CA ILE A 198 0.50 -13.99 -9.83
C ILE A 198 1.71 -13.87 -10.77
N GLY A 199 2.92 -13.71 -10.24
CA GLY A 199 4.19 -13.66 -10.99
C GLY A 199 4.62 -12.26 -11.44
N ALA A 200 4.10 -11.19 -10.84
CA ALA A 200 4.49 -9.81 -11.14
C ALA A 200 5.72 -9.38 -10.32
N HIS A 201 6.86 -10.03 -10.54
CA HIS A 201 8.09 -9.84 -9.75
C HIS A 201 8.67 -8.42 -9.86
N GLN A 202 8.66 -7.82 -11.05
CA GLN A 202 9.18 -6.44 -11.24
C GLN A 202 8.28 -5.42 -10.53
N ALA A 203 6.96 -5.59 -10.61
CA ALA A 203 6.05 -4.78 -9.83
C ALA A 203 6.23 -4.99 -8.32
N LEU A 204 6.45 -6.23 -7.89
CA LEU A 204 6.73 -6.56 -6.49
C LEU A 204 7.97 -5.83 -5.97
N PHE A 205 9.12 -5.94 -6.64
CA PHE A 205 10.35 -5.29 -6.18
C PHE A 205 10.18 -3.78 -6.05
N LYS A 206 9.57 -3.14 -7.05
CA LYS A 206 9.26 -1.70 -6.98
C LYS A 206 8.33 -1.35 -5.83
N PHE A 207 7.37 -2.22 -5.51
CA PHE A 207 6.46 -2.02 -4.39
C PHE A 207 7.19 -2.14 -3.05
N GLU A 208 8.06 -3.14 -2.90
CA GLU A 208 8.87 -3.38 -1.72
C GLU A 208 9.86 -2.22 -1.47
N ASP A 209 10.59 -1.79 -2.51
CA ASP A 209 11.57 -0.69 -2.41
C ASP A 209 10.94 0.58 -1.86
N VAL A 210 9.78 0.97 -2.41
CA VAL A 210 9.06 2.17 -1.98
C VAL A 210 8.55 2.03 -0.55
N ARG A 211 8.05 0.85 -0.18
CA ARG A 211 7.59 0.56 1.19
C ARG A 211 8.74 0.67 2.20
N ILE A 212 9.88 0.02 1.93
CA ILE A 212 11.08 0.06 2.79
C ILE A 212 11.55 1.50 2.98
N MET A 213 11.67 2.26 1.89
CA MET A 213 12.11 3.66 1.95
C MET A 213 11.15 4.54 2.74
N ARG A 214 9.84 4.30 2.61
CA ARG A 214 8.81 5.04 3.36
C ARG A 214 8.88 4.72 4.84
N ASP A 215 9.02 3.45 5.20
CA ASP A 215 9.11 3.02 6.60
C ASP A 215 10.38 3.53 7.26
N MET A 216 11.52 3.51 6.54
CA MET A 216 12.78 4.11 6.97
C MET A 216 12.62 5.63 7.21
N ARG A 217 12.06 6.36 6.23
CA ARG A 217 11.84 7.82 6.37
C ARG A 217 10.93 8.15 7.54
N ASN A 218 9.85 7.39 7.72
CA ASN A 218 8.92 7.58 8.84
C ASN A 218 9.61 7.30 10.19
N SER A 219 10.47 6.29 10.26
CA SER A 219 11.27 5.99 11.44
C SER A 219 12.24 7.14 11.77
N VAL A 220 13.00 7.61 10.78
CA VAL A 220 13.92 8.76 10.93
C VAL A 220 13.18 10.01 11.36
N ASN A 221 12.05 10.33 10.73
CA ASN A 221 11.24 11.49 11.10
C ASN A 221 10.76 11.41 12.56
N ARG A 222 10.38 10.23 13.05
CA ARG A 222 10.00 10.04 14.46
C ARG A 222 11.18 10.29 15.41
N ILE A 223 12.37 9.81 15.06
CA ILE A 223 13.59 10.01 15.83
C ILE A 223 13.95 11.50 15.87
N VAL A 224 14.05 12.15 14.71
CA VAL A 224 14.39 13.58 14.60
C VAL A 224 13.37 14.45 15.34
N ASN A 225 12.07 14.16 15.23
CA ASN A 225 11.04 14.89 15.96
C ASN A 225 11.18 14.73 17.48
N CYS A 226 11.50 13.53 17.95
CA CYS A 226 11.74 13.27 19.37
C CYS A 226 12.96 14.04 19.88
N GLU A 227 14.08 13.97 19.16
CA GLU A 227 15.31 14.68 19.51
C GLU A 227 15.12 16.20 19.50
N THR A 228 14.50 16.73 18.44
CA THR A 228 14.19 18.17 18.32
C THR A 228 13.30 18.63 19.48
N ALA A 229 12.28 17.86 19.85
CA ALA A 229 11.41 18.19 20.98
C ALA A 229 12.18 18.17 22.32
N ASN A 230 13.10 17.22 22.51
CA ASN A 230 13.93 17.13 23.72
C ASN A 230 14.95 18.28 23.81
N LEU A 231 15.58 18.65 22.69
CA LEU A 231 16.48 19.80 22.59
C LEU A 231 15.72 21.09 22.90
N ASN A 232 14.56 21.32 22.27
CA ASN A 232 13.75 22.51 22.52
C ASN A 232 13.31 22.64 23.99
N LYS A 233 12.94 21.54 24.65
CA LYS A 233 12.64 21.53 26.09
C LYS A 233 13.86 21.90 26.93
N THR A 234 15.03 21.37 26.57
CA THR A 234 16.29 21.62 27.30
C THR A 234 16.72 23.07 27.14
N ILE A 235 16.68 23.62 25.92
CA ILE A 235 16.97 25.03 25.63
C ILE A 235 15.98 25.93 26.37
N GLY A 236 14.68 25.64 26.28
CA GLY A 236 13.65 26.43 26.97
C GLY A 236 13.80 26.43 28.48
N ALA A 237 14.23 25.31 29.08
CA ALA A 237 14.56 25.26 30.51
C ALA A 237 15.83 26.07 30.83
N ALA A 238 16.87 25.97 30.01
CA ALA A 238 18.12 26.71 30.18
C ALA A 238 17.90 28.23 30.15
N VAL A 239 17.17 28.72 29.15
CA VAL A 239 16.82 30.15 29.02
C VAL A 239 16.05 30.63 30.25
N ARG A 240 15.01 29.89 30.66
CA ARG A 240 14.22 30.22 31.85
C ARG A 240 15.05 30.28 33.13
N GLN A 241 15.94 29.30 33.33
CA GLN A 241 16.83 29.27 34.48
C GLN A 241 17.74 30.49 34.51
N ILE A 242 18.34 30.85 33.37
CA ILE A 242 19.21 32.03 33.24
C ILE A 242 18.43 33.31 33.56
N ASP A 243 17.23 33.47 33.01
CA ASP A 243 16.38 34.64 33.24
C ASP A 243 15.97 34.77 34.72
N ASN A 244 15.62 33.65 35.36
CA ASN A 244 15.29 33.59 36.78
C ASN A 244 16.50 33.95 37.65
N ILE A 245 17.69 33.43 37.33
CA ILE A 245 18.92 33.77 38.05
C ILE A 245 19.25 35.26 37.92
N LYS A 246 19.12 35.83 36.71
CA LYS A 246 19.35 37.27 36.47
C LYS A 246 18.36 38.14 37.25
N LEU A 247 17.10 37.73 37.35
CA LEU A 247 16.11 38.42 38.18
C LEU A 247 16.52 38.43 39.66
N LEU A 248 16.88 37.27 40.21
CA LEU A 248 17.35 37.17 41.61
C LEU A 248 18.60 38.03 41.85
N GLN A 249 19.56 38.02 40.91
CA GLN A 249 20.76 38.83 40.99
C GLN A 249 20.44 40.33 41.07
N LYS A 250 19.44 40.80 40.32
CA LYS A 250 19.04 42.21 40.29
C LYS A 250 18.30 42.65 41.55
N GLU A 251 17.37 41.83 42.05
CA GLU A 251 16.44 42.25 43.13
C GLU A 251 16.98 41.93 44.54
N LEU A 252 17.70 40.83 44.73
CA LEU A 252 18.22 40.39 46.03
C LEU A 252 19.75 40.41 46.11
N GLY A 253 20.43 40.20 44.99
CA GLY A 253 21.85 39.85 44.94
C GLY A 253 22.09 38.36 45.19
N LEU A 254 22.99 37.75 44.42
CA LEU A 254 23.25 36.30 44.51
C LEU A 254 23.88 35.88 45.85
N ASP A 255 24.56 36.80 46.55
CA ASP A 255 25.18 36.55 47.86
C ASP A 255 24.20 36.26 48.98
N GLN A 256 22.93 36.64 48.80
CA GLN A 256 21.85 36.34 49.76
C GLN A 256 21.25 34.95 49.56
N LEU A 257 21.64 34.24 48.48
CA LEU A 257 21.20 32.87 48.27
C LEU A 257 22.01 31.91 49.15
N PRO A 258 21.40 30.81 49.64
CA PRO A 258 22.14 29.74 50.31
C PRO A 258 23.31 29.26 49.44
N ASP A 259 24.46 28.96 50.05
CA ASP A 259 25.72 28.67 49.33
C ASP A 259 25.57 27.69 48.17
N LYS A 260 24.82 26.60 48.38
CA LYS A 260 24.59 25.56 47.36
C LYS A 260 23.79 26.05 46.15
N LEU A 261 22.92 27.06 46.34
CA LEU A 261 22.11 27.67 45.28
C LEU A 261 22.90 28.77 44.57
N ARG A 262 23.64 29.60 45.33
CA ARG A 262 24.55 30.60 44.76
C ARG A 262 25.55 29.98 43.80
N GLU A 263 26.21 28.91 44.24
CA GLU A 263 27.24 28.21 43.46
C GLU A 263 26.70 27.71 42.10
N VAL A 264 25.50 27.13 42.07
CA VAL A 264 24.90 26.67 40.80
C VAL A 264 24.41 27.84 39.94
N ALA A 265 23.96 28.94 40.55
CA ALA A 265 23.53 30.13 39.84
C ALA A 265 24.70 30.81 39.11
N GLU A 266 25.84 30.96 39.79
CA GLU A 266 27.06 31.56 39.23
C GLU A 266 27.60 30.73 38.07
N ILE A 267 27.78 29.42 38.26
CA ILE A 267 28.26 28.52 37.20
C ILE A 267 27.30 28.53 36.00
N ARG A 268 25.98 28.56 36.25
CA ARG A 268 24.99 28.60 35.17
C ARG A 268 25.02 29.90 34.36
N LEU A 269 25.31 31.04 35.00
CA LEU A 269 25.49 32.32 34.30
C LEU A 269 26.80 32.36 33.51
N MET A 270 27.88 31.80 34.06
CA MET A 270 29.18 31.72 33.40
C MET A 270 29.16 30.78 32.19
N HIS A 271 28.38 29.70 32.26
CA HIS A 271 28.30 28.66 31.24
C HIS A 271 26.84 28.37 30.85
N PRO A 272 26.20 29.28 30.09
CA PRO A 272 24.78 29.21 29.75
C PRO A 272 24.44 28.05 28.79
N ASP A 273 25.42 27.61 28.01
CA ASP A 273 25.34 26.57 26.98
C ASP A 273 25.56 25.14 27.52
N MET A 274 26.13 25.00 28.72
CA MET A 274 26.38 23.69 29.32
C MET A 274 25.09 22.94 29.64
N ASN A 275 25.14 21.62 29.61
CA ASN A 275 24.06 20.78 30.11
C ASN A 275 24.15 20.61 31.65
N LEU A 276 23.09 20.08 32.27
CA LEU A 276 23.03 19.95 33.73
C LEU A 276 24.08 18.98 34.32
N THR A 277 24.59 18.04 33.52
CA THR A 277 25.65 17.13 33.96
C THR A 277 26.97 17.88 34.04
N GLU A 278 27.32 18.65 33.01
CA GLU A 278 28.54 19.48 32.94
C GLU A 278 28.56 20.55 34.04
N VAL A 279 27.43 21.22 34.29
CA VAL A 279 27.28 22.14 35.43
C VAL A 279 27.56 21.43 36.76
N GLY A 280 27.11 20.19 36.88
CA GLY A 280 27.32 19.35 38.07
C GLY A 280 28.78 18.98 38.31
N GLU A 281 29.56 18.80 37.25
CA GLU A 281 30.98 18.49 37.31
C GLU A 281 31.84 19.68 37.77
N LEU A 282 31.40 20.91 37.48
CA LEU A 282 32.06 22.14 37.91
C LEU A 282 31.73 22.55 39.36
N LEU A 283 30.67 21.98 39.95
CA LEU A 283 30.31 22.24 41.34
C LEU A 283 31.25 21.53 42.32
N LYS A 284 31.56 22.18 43.45
CA LYS A 284 32.34 21.60 44.54
C LYS A 284 31.67 20.34 45.06
N GLY A 285 32.43 19.24 45.03
CA GLY A 285 31.96 17.92 45.45
C GLY A 285 31.25 17.10 44.36
N LYS A 286 31.23 17.56 43.09
CA LYS A 286 30.64 16.89 41.92
C LYS A 286 29.18 16.45 42.15
N VAL A 287 28.25 17.26 41.66
CA VAL A 287 26.81 17.04 41.89
C VAL A 287 26.21 16.30 40.70
N SER A 288 25.36 15.29 40.96
CA SER A 288 24.65 14.59 39.90
C SER A 288 23.67 15.52 39.15
N LYS A 289 23.37 15.19 37.89
CA LYS A 289 22.37 15.91 37.07
C LYS A 289 21.06 16.21 37.82
N SER A 290 20.55 15.23 38.58
CA SER A 290 19.32 15.38 39.37
C SER A 290 19.50 16.37 40.52
N GLY A 291 20.65 16.34 41.20
CA GLY A 291 20.98 17.28 42.26
C GLY A 291 21.11 18.72 41.76
N VAL A 292 21.72 18.94 40.60
CA VAL A 292 21.78 20.25 39.92
C VAL A 292 20.37 20.73 39.57
N ASN A 293 19.56 19.86 38.94
CA ASN A 293 18.18 20.18 38.56
C ASN A 293 17.33 20.58 39.77
N HIS A 294 17.49 19.89 40.90
CA HIS A 294 16.77 20.22 42.14
C HIS A 294 17.17 21.59 42.70
N ARG A 295 18.45 21.94 42.65
CA ARG A 295 18.92 23.28 43.07
C ARG A 295 18.37 24.38 42.14
N LEU A 296 18.39 24.17 40.82
CA LEU A 296 17.85 25.12 39.85
C LEU A 296 16.32 25.26 39.97
N ARG A 297 15.58 24.20 40.30
CA ARG A 297 14.14 24.30 40.60
C ARG A 297 13.87 25.19 41.81
N LYS A 298 14.69 25.10 42.87
CA LYS A 298 14.55 25.99 44.03
C LYS A 298 14.83 27.45 43.67
N ILE A 299 15.77 27.69 42.77
CA ILE A 299 16.04 29.03 42.22
C ILE A 299 14.82 29.53 41.43
N ASP A 300 14.23 28.67 40.58
CA ASP A 300 12.99 29.01 39.85
C ASP A 300 11.85 29.36 40.83
N GLU A 301 11.66 28.58 41.89
CA GLU A 301 10.65 28.85 42.94
C GLU A 301 10.88 30.19 43.66
N LEU A 302 12.14 30.55 43.96
CA LEU A 302 12.47 31.84 44.57
C LEU A 302 12.19 33.01 43.60
N ALA A 303 12.55 32.85 42.32
CA ALA A 303 12.28 33.86 41.31
C ALA A 303 10.78 34.07 41.10
N GLU A 304 9.98 33.00 41.12
CA GLU A 304 8.52 33.07 41.06
C GLU A 304 7.90 33.78 42.27
N LYS A 305 8.48 33.62 43.48
CA LYS A 305 8.03 34.40 44.63
C LYS A 305 8.24 35.90 44.40
N ILE A 306 9.42 36.32 43.95
CA ILE A 306 9.69 37.74 43.66
C ILE A 306 8.75 38.29 42.59
N ARG A 307 8.41 37.51 41.56
CA ARG A 307 7.45 37.92 40.51
C ARG A 307 6.04 38.12 41.05
N ASN A 308 5.64 37.35 42.06
CA ASN A 308 4.28 37.34 42.59
C ASN A 308 4.09 38.21 43.85
N GLY A 309 5.17 38.83 44.35
CA GLY A 309 5.18 39.71 45.53
C GLY A 309 5.36 38.97 46.85
#